data_AF-A0A7Y9GP02-F1
#
_entry.id   AF-A0A7Y9GP02-F1
#
_cell.length_a   1.000
_cell.length_b   1.000
_cell.length_c   1.000
_cell.angle_alpha   90.00
_cell.angle_beta   90.00
_cell.angle_gamma   90.00
#
_symmetry.space_group_name_H-M   'P 1'
#
loop_
_entity.id
_entity.type
_entity.pdbx_description
1 polymer ?
#
loop_
_entity_poly.entity_id
_entity_poly.type
_entity_poly.pdbx_seq_one_letter_code
_entity_poly.pdbx_strand_id
1 'polypeptide(L)'
;MTVADRSTSIRRERDGWFIGGHRRHDLSGAEEVDISVSPLTNTLPIRRLKLEVGETADIVTAYISVPDLHVTPDPQRYTRLSADQYLYESRDSDFTAIITVDEEGYVLHYPGLFLRHTAVN
;
A
#
# COMPACT_ATOMS: atom_id res chain seq x y z
N MET A 1 0.81 19.61 25.52
CA MET A 1 2.06 19.34 24.78
C MET A 1 1.72 19.48 23.31
N THR A 2 2.16 20.56 22.65
CA THR A 2 1.86 20.78 21.23
C THR A 2 2.65 19.76 20.42
N VAL A 3 1.98 18.91 19.65
CA VAL A 3 2.67 18.05 18.69
C VAL A 3 3.27 18.99 17.64
N ALA A 4 4.59 19.00 17.49
CA ALA A 4 5.24 19.77 16.44
C ALA A 4 4.80 19.22 15.07
N ASP A 5 4.57 20.12 14.12
CA ASP A 5 4.26 19.73 12.73
C ASP A 5 5.36 18.81 12.19
N ARG A 6 4.97 17.67 11.64
CA ARG A 6 5.88 16.72 10.98
C ARG A 6 5.63 16.76 9.48
N SER A 7 6.71 16.78 8.71
CA SER A 7 6.67 16.68 7.26
C SER A 7 7.84 15.86 6.75
N THR A 8 7.64 15.19 5.63
CA THR A 8 8.70 14.52 4.88
C THR A 8 8.42 14.70 3.39
N SER A 9 9.47 14.62 2.56
CA SER A 9 9.32 14.58 1.11
C SER A 9 9.75 13.20 0.61
N ILE A 10 8.94 12.64 -0.28
CA ILE A 10 9.17 11.32 -0.87
C ILE A 10 9.20 11.51 -2.37
N ARG A 11 10.25 11.01 -3.02
CA ARG A 11 10.39 11.08 -4.48
C ARG A 11 10.89 9.76 -5.01
N ARG A 12 10.27 9.28 -6.08
CA ARG A 12 10.76 8.18 -6.90
C ARG A 12 11.30 8.76 -8.20
N GLU A 13 12.60 8.63 -8.42
CA GLU A 13 13.29 8.99 -9.66
C GLU A 13 13.72 7.70 -10.39
N ARG A 14 14.24 7.81 -11.62
CA ARG A 14 14.71 6.64 -12.39
C ARG A 14 15.78 5.84 -11.64
N ASP A 15 16.58 6.52 -10.84
CA ASP A 15 17.69 5.97 -10.09
C ASP A 15 17.31 5.60 -8.65
N GLY A 16 16.04 5.69 -8.24
CA GLY A 16 15.56 5.14 -6.97
C GLY A 16 14.72 6.08 -6.11
N TRP A 17 14.60 5.74 -4.83
CA TRP A 17 13.81 6.48 -3.86
C TRP A 17 14.64 7.49 -3.07
N PHE A 18 14.07 8.66 -2.84
CA PHE A 18 14.65 9.73 -2.04
C PHE A 18 13.67 10.17 -0.96
N ILE A 19 14.13 10.18 0.30
CA ILE A 19 13.33 10.59 1.47
C ILE A 19 14.03 11.77 2.14
N GLY A 20 13.34 12.91 2.23
CA GLY A 20 13.95 14.15 2.73
C GLY A 20 15.20 14.57 1.94
N GLY A 21 15.23 14.28 0.63
CA GLY A 21 16.36 14.55 -0.26
C GLY A 21 17.50 13.52 -0.22
N HIS A 22 17.45 12.50 0.65
CA HIS A 22 18.49 11.48 0.76
C HIS A 22 18.09 10.20 0.05
N ARG A 23 19.00 9.64 -0.76
CA ARG A 23 18.78 8.37 -1.47
C ARG A 23 18.63 7.21 -0.49
N ARG A 24 17.61 6.38 -0.67
CA ARG A 24 17.30 5.21 0.15
C ARG A 24 17.49 3.93 -0.66
N HIS A 25 18.68 3.34 -0.51
CA HIS A 25 19.06 2.12 -1.23
C HIS A 25 18.26 0.89 -0.79
N ASP A 26 17.83 0.86 0.47
CA ASP A 26 17.01 -0.20 1.06
C ASP A 26 15.60 -0.28 0.46
N LEU A 27 15.12 0.78 -0.19
CA LEU A 27 13.86 0.82 -0.92
C LEU A 27 13.99 0.41 -2.39
N SER A 28 15.13 -0.15 -2.84
CA SER A 28 15.35 -0.45 -4.26
C SER A 28 14.36 -1.45 -4.86
N GLY A 29 13.77 -2.32 -4.04
CA GLY A 29 12.72 -3.25 -4.46
C GLY A 29 11.31 -2.64 -4.45
N ALA A 30 11.14 -1.44 -3.88
CA ALA A 30 9.83 -0.82 -3.75
C ALA A 30 9.34 -0.25 -5.08
N GLU A 31 8.18 -0.72 -5.54
CA GLU A 31 7.57 -0.21 -6.78
C GLU A 31 6.60 0.96 -6.52
N GLU A 32 5.99 0.99 -5.35
CA GLU A 32 4.96 1.97 -5.00
C GLU A 32 4.98 2.31 -3.51
N VAL A 33 4.28 3.38 -3.15
CA VAL A 33 4.12 3.77 -1.75
C VAL A 33 2.99 3.00 -1.10
N ASP A 34 3.11 2.75 0.20
CA ASP A 34 2.00 2.35 1.05
C ASP A 34 1.86 3.33 2.22
N ILE A 35 0.64 3.70 2.59
CA ILE A 35 0.40 4.68 3.66
C ILE A 35 -0.49 4.03 4.69
N SER A 36 0.00 3.90 5.93
CA SER A 36 -0.63 3.09 6.97
C SER A 36 -2.09 3.43 7.32
N VAL A 37 -2.52 4.64 6.98
CA VAL A 37 -3.86 5.19 7.27
C VAL A 37 -4.73 5.36 6.02
N SER A 38 -4.38 4.71 4.90
CA SER A 38 -5.13 4.83 3.66
C SER A 38 -5.23 3.49 2.92
N PRO A 39 -6.43 3.04 2.54
CA PRO A 39 -6.58 1.87 1.69
C PRO A 39 -6.34 2.21 0.20
N LEU A 40 -6.19 3.49 -0.15
CA LEU A 40 -6.02 3.92 -1.54
C LEU A 40 -4.75 3.30 -2.15
N THR A 41 -3.68 3.17 -1.37
CA THR A 41 -2.38 2.67 -1.84
C THR A 41 -2.42 1.21 -2.27
N ASN A 42 -3.34 0.38 -1.74
CA ASN A 42 -3.54 -0.99 -2.20
C ASN A 42 -4.03 -1.07 -3.67
N THR A 43 -4.64 0.01 -4.18
CA THR A 43 -5.07 0.12 -5.59
C THR A 43 -3.88 0.06 -6.55
N LEU A 44 -2.72 0.57 -6.14
CA LEU A 44 -1.54 0.69 -6.98
C LEU A 44 -1.03 -0.71 -7.44
N PRO A 45 -0.74 -1.68 -6.53
CA PRO A 45 -0.32 -3.01 -6.95
C PRO A 45 -1.42 -3.76 -7.69
N ILE A 46 -2.68 -3.63 -7.26
CA ILE A 46 -3.82 -4.28 -7.92
C ILE A 46 -3.89 -3.91 -9.40
N ARG A 47 -3.79 -2.62 -9.72
CA ARG A 47 -3.85 -2.13 -11.11
C ARG A 47 -2.57 -2.39 -11.90
N ARG A 48 -1.40 -2.37 -11.25
CA ARG A 48 -0.10 -2.60 -11.90
C ARG A 48 0.09 -4.07 -12.25
N LEU A 49 -0.19 -4.96 -11.31
CA LEU A 49 0.04 -6.40 -11.46
C LEU A 49 -0.96 -7.05 -12.42
N LYS A 50 -2.23 -6.60 -12.40
CA LYS A 50 -3.31 -7.16 -13.23
C LYS A 50 -3.39 -8.69 -13.16
N LEU A 51 -3.24 -9.22 -11.96
CA LEU A 51 -3.29 -10.66 -11.69
C LEU A 51 -4.57 -11.26 -12.28
N GLU A 52 -4.46 -12.42 -12.92
CA GLU A 52 -5.62 -13.24 -13.23
C GLU A 52 -6.14 -13.93 -11.95
N VAL A 53 -7.40 -14.38 -11.96
CA VAL A 53 -7.96 -15.07 -10.79
C VAL A 53 -7.17 -16.36 -10.51
N GLY A 54 -6.72 -16.51 -9.27
CA GLY A 54 -5.85 -17.59 -8.81
C GLY A 54 -4.36 -17.26 -8.87
N GLU A 55 -3.95 -16.14 -9.47
CA GLU A 55 -2.55 -15.71 -9.48
C GLU A 55 -2.15 -14.99 -8.19
N THR A 56 -0.85 -15.11 -7.89
CA THR A 56 -0.20 -14.53 -6.71
C THR A 56 1.06 -13.78 -7.14
N ALA A 57 1.32 -12.63 -6.52
CA ALA A 57 2.59 -11.93 -6.65
C ALA A 57 3.07 -11.37 -5.31
N ASP A 58 4.38 -11.47 -5.10
CA ASP A 58 5.10 -10.75 -4.04
C ASP A 58 5.54 -9.38 -4.55
N ILE A 59 5.42 -8.37 -3.71
CA ILE A 59 5.88 -7.01 -3.97
C ILE A 59 6.63 -6.48 -2.76
N VAL A 60 7.35 -5.37 -2.96
CA VAL A 60 7.80 -4.51 -1.87
C VAL A 60 7.22 -3.13 -2.11
N THR A 61 6.77 -2.47 -1.04
CA THR A 61 6.31 -1.09 -1.05
C THR A 61 7.25 -0.21 -0.21
N ALA A 62 7.22 1.09 -0.48
CA ALA A 62 7.77 2.09 0.42
C ALA A 62 6.67 2.47 1.42
N TYR A 63 6.60 1.73 2.52
CA TYR A 63 5.60 1.92 3.56
C TYR A 63 5.89 3.16 4.38
N ILE A 64 4.86 3.98 4.58
CA ILE A 64 4.90 5.25 5.29
C ILE A 64 4.03 5.11 6.53
N SER A 65 4.67 5.09 7.69
CA SER A 65 3.95 5.05 8.96
C SER A 65 3.35 6.43 9.29
N VAL A 66 2.13 6.44 9.83
CA VAL A 66 1.48 7.65 10.35
C VAL A 66 1.17 7.41 11.84
N PRO A 67 1.45 8.37 12.74
CA PRO A 67 1.82 9.76 12.46
C PRO A 67 3.32 10.04 12.28
N ASP A 68 4.19 9.04 12.45
CA ASP A 68 5.63 9.31 12.56
C ASP A 68 6.34 9.69 11.26
N LEU A 69 5.73 9.36 10.11
CA LEU A 69 6.26 9.58 8.74
C LEU A 69 7.58 8.85 8.48
N HIS A 70 7.81 7.71 9.13
CA HIS A 70 8.94 6.84 8.82
C HIS A 70 8.65 6.06 7.55
N VAL A 71 9.68 5.94 6.70
CA VAL A 71 9.59 5.21 5.43
C VAL A 71 10.49 3.98 5.48
N THR A 72 9.89 2.79 5.33
CA THR A 72 10.56 1.48 5.38
C THR A 72 10.15 0.62 4.20
N PRO A 73 11.00 -0.32 3.74
CA PRO A 73 10.56 -1.35 2.82
C PRO A 73 9.52 -2.24 3.53
N ASP A 74 8.44 -2.58 2.86
CA ASP A 74 7.42 -3.49 3.36
C ASP A 74 7.11 -4.56 2.30
N PRO A 75 7.54 -5.81 2.53
CA PRO A 75 7.24 -6.93 1.65
C PRO A 75 5.80 -7.40 1.87
N GLN A 76 5.06 -7.52 0.77
CA GLN A 76 3.64 -7.83 0.76
C GLN A 76 3.36 -8.91 -0.30
N ARG A 77 2.26 -9.63 -0.14
CA ARG A 77 1.75 -10.56 -1.14
C ARG A 77 0.29 -10.28 -1.45
N TYR A 78 -0.03 -10.33 -2.74
CA TYR A 78 -1.38 -10.25 -3.25
C TYR A 78 -1.72 -11.53 -3.99
N THR A 79 -2.86 -12.14 -3.67
CA THR A 79 -3.47 -13.23 -4.44
C THR A 79 -4.85 -12.80 -4.90
N ARG A 80 -5.14 -12.85 -6.20
CA ARG A 80 -6.48 -12.52 -6.71
C ARG A 80 -7.42 -13.71 -6.51
N LEU A 81 -8.42 -13.55 -5.65
CA LEU A 81 -9.35 -14.63 -5.29
C LEU A 81 -10.57 -14.71 -6.22
N SER A 82 -11.03 -13.55 -6.70
CA SER A 82 -12.19 -13.41 -7.58
C SER A 82 -12.04 -12.18 -8.47
N ALA A 83 -13.09 -11.82 -9.21
CA ALA A 83 -13.12 -10.60 -10.01
C ALA A 83 -12.83 -9.34 -9.17
N ASP A 84 -13.30 -9.31 -7.92
CA ASP A 84 -13.37 -8.16 -7.02
C ASP A 84 -12.68 -8.37 -5.65
N GLN A 85 -12.09 -9.53 -5.39
CA GLN A 85 -11.44 -9.83 -4.12
C GLN A 85 -9.97 -10.19 -4.27
N TYR A 86 -9.15 -9.62 -3.39
CA TYR A 86 -7.73 -9.91 -3.26
C TYR A 86 -7.40 -10.31 -1.82
N LEU A 87 -6.70 -11.43 -1.65
CA LEU A 87 -6.03 -11.73 -0.40
C LEU A 87 -4.76 -10.89 -0.33
N TYR A 88 -4.68 -10.03 0.69
CA TYR A 88 -3.48 -9.34 1.10
C TYR A 88 -2.82 -10.10 2.25
N GLU A 89 -1.52 -10.30 2.17
CA GLU A 89 -0.70 -10.85 3.24
C GLU A 89 0.51 -9.93 3.47
N SER A 90 0.71 -9.51 4.72
CA SER A 90 1.99 -8.95 5.13
C SER A 90 3.04 -10.07 5.15
N ARG A 91 4.26 -9.81 4.67
CA ARG A 91 5.35 -10.80 4.73
C ARG A 91 6.26 -10.63 5.96
N ASP A 92 6.06 -9.56 6.71
CA ASP A 92 6.79 -9.23 7.93
C ASP A 92 5.95 -9.39 9.21
N SER A 93 4.69 -9.85 9.09
CA SER A 93 3.80 -10.18 10.21
C SER A 93 2.79 -11.25 9.83
N ASP A 94 2.00 -11.75 10.79
CA ASP A 94 0.92 -12.72 10.54
C ASP A 94 -0.38 -12.07 10.02
N PHE A 95 -0.36 -10.76 9.72
CA PHE A 95 -1.55 -10.06 9.28
C PHE A 95 -1.94 -10.43 7.85
N THR A 96 -3.23 -10.77 7.68
CA THR A 96 -3.84 -11.09 6.39
C THR A 96 -5.26 -10.51 6.33
N ALA A 97 -5.70 -10.13 5.14
CA ALA A 97 -7.06 -9.64 4.93
C ALA A 97 -7.54 -9.91 3.50
N ILE A 98 -8.85 -10.16 3.34
CA ILE A 98 -9.49 -10.17 2.03
C ILE A 98 -10.01 -8.76 1.75
N ILE A 99 -9.40 -8.10 0.79
CA ILE A 99 -9.76 -6.76 0.33
C ILE A 99 -10.77 -6.89 -0.80
N THR A 100 -11.91 -6.20 -0.67
CA THR A 100 -12.88 -6.06 -1.75
C THR A 100 -12.64 -4.74 -2.48
N VAL A 101 -12.62 -4.77 -3.82
CA VAL A 101 -12.41 -3.61 -4.69
C VAL A 101 -13.55 -3.42 -5.67
N ASP A 102 -13.67 -2.22 -6.23
CA ASP A 102 -14.53 -1.98 -7.39
C ASP A 102 -13.85 -2.38 -8.71
N GLU A 103 -14.55 -2.17 -9.83
CA GLU A 103 -14.07 -2.50 -11.18
C GLU A 103 -12.79 -1.74 -11.58
N GLU A 104 -12.52 -0.60 -10.95
CA GLU A 104 -11.31 0.19 -11.18
C GLU A 104 -10.18 -0.19 -10.21
N GLY A 105 -10.41 -1.14 -9.31
CA GLY A 105 -9.44 -1.63 -8.33
C GLY A 105 -9.35 -0.77 -7.07
N TYR A 106 -10.26 0.18 -6.87
CA TYR A 106 -10.30 0.96 -5.64
C TYR A 106 -10.94 0.15 -4.51
N VAL A 107 -10.35 0.23 -3.32
CA VAL A 107 -10.85 -0.48 -2.14
C VAL A 107 -12.26 -0.02 -1.76
N LEU A 108 -13.18 -0.98 -1.71
CA LEU A 108 -14.53 -0.86 -1.18
C LEU A 108 -14.57 -1.21 0.30
N HIS A 109 -13.93 -2.32 0.67
CA HIS A 109 -13.94 -2.83 2.03
C HIS A 109 -12.61 -3.52 2.35
N TYR A 110 -12.03 -3.10 3.47
CA TYR A 110 -10.85 -3.69 4.08
C TYR A 110 -11.25 -4.07 5.51
N PRO A 111 -11.59 -5.36 5.75
CA PRO A 111 -12.19 -5.80 7.02
C PRO A 111 -11.40 -5.35 8.24
N GLY A 112 -12.08 -4.70 9.18
CA GLY A 112 -11.50 -4.21 10.44
C GLY A 112 -10.67 -2.93 10.32
N LEU A 113 -10.42 -2.41 9.11
CA LEU A 113 -9.59 -1.22 8.89
C LEU A 113 -10.35 -0.09 8.17
N PHE A 114 -10.95 -0.37 7.01
CA PHE A 114 -11.56 0.66 6.17
C PHE A 114 -12.83 0.19 5.48
N LEU A 115 -13.80 1.11 5.34
CA LEU A 115 -14.98 0.94 4.52
C LEU A 115 -15.16 2.20 3.68
N ARG A 116 -15.36 2.04 2.37
CA ARG A 116 -15.66 3.17 1.48
C ARG A 116 -17.11 3.58 1.69
N HIS A 117 -17.30 4.81 2.16
CA HIS A 117 -18.61 5.43 2.21
C HIS A 117 -18.87 6.16 0.87
N THR A 118 -20.03 5.91 0.27
CA THR A 118 -20.60 6.85 -0.69
C THR A 118 -21.16 8.04 0.08
N ALA A 119 -20.96 9.26 -0.44
CA ALA A 119 -21.61 10.43 0.13
C ALA A 119 -23.12 10.19 0.18
N VAL A 120 -23.70 10.28 1.38
CA VAL A 120 -25.14 10.38 1.56
C VAL A 120 -25.47 11.84 1.31
N ASN A 121 -26.19 12.14 0.24
CA ASN A 121 -26.81 13.44 0.04
C ASN A 121 -27.90 13.69 1.07
#